data_AF-A0A2T3NID0-F1
#
_entry.id   AF-A0A2T3NID0-F1
#
_cell.length_a   1.000
_cell.length_b   1.000
_cell.length_c   1.000
_cell.angle_alpha   90.00
_cell.angle_beta   90.00
_cell.angle_gamma   90.00
#
_symmetry.space_group_name_H-M   'P 1'
#
loop_
_entity.id
_entity.type
_entity.pdbx_description
1 polymer ?
#
loop_
_entity_poly.entity_id
_entity_poly.type
_entity_poly.pdbx_seq_one_letter_code
_entity_poly.pdbx_strand_id
1 'polypeptide(L)'
;MSIEQQIGALVEASNDLTKVVNGKVGEIDKKIDNAVNEITETITANNVVTYYVDAENGSDSNSGASGSPLKTLKRAMQLCPTGSYAKIYIKRSQRHLLESNVRCYALSVEVIPWGSNTDTTGSVHYDETTPVIMWNATVTASGGMMFGTFKASLIIEVGREGALEYYASAGKFTLARSKIVIDRPTSHPFIGSNYDYLNVVKVSLRDATIEQISGFLTRRGCILSADAVTGASTIEELVLGATRDNTLTNMQFAS
;
A
#
# COMPACT_ATOMS: atom_id res chain seq x y z
N MET A 1 63.25 37.44 -27.49
CA MET A 1 62.59 37.15 -26.20
C MET A 1 63.59 36.37 -25.37
N SER A 2 63.92 36.81 -24.16
CA SER A 2 64.89 36.11 -23.30
C SER A 2 64.26 34.90 -22.62
N ILE A 3 65.07 33.97 -22.12
CA ILE A 3 64.59 32.80 -21.37
C ILE A 3 63.83 33.25 -20.10
N GLU A 4 64.30 34.31 -19.44
CA GLU A 4 63.65 34.89 -18.27
C GLU A 4 62.25 35.42 -18.60
N GLN A 5 62.07 36.05 -19.77
CA GLN A 5 60.76 36.50 -20.25
C GLN A 5 59.82 35.31 -20.51
N GLN A 6 60.33 34.20 -21.08
CA GLN A 6 59.55 32.99 -21.32
C GLN A 6 59.13 32.30 -20.01
N ILE A 7 60.03 32.24 -19.02
CA ILE A 7 59.72 31.68 -17.70
C ILE A 7 58.64 32.52 -17.00
N GLY A 8 58.74 33.85 -17.04
CA GLY A 8 57.73 34.73 -16.46
C GLY A 8 56.34 34.51 -17.06
N ALA A 9 56.25 34.44 -18.39
CA ALA A 9 55.00 34.18 -19.10
C ALA A 9 54.40 32.80 -18.77
N LEU A 10 55.23 31.76 -18.62
CA LEU A 10 54.76 30.43 -18.25
C LEU A 10 54.20 30.39 -16.83
N VAL A 11 54.85 31.08 -15.88
CA VAL A 11 54.38 31.18 -14.50
C VAL A 11 53.03 31.90 -14.43
N GLU A 12 52.86 32.98 -15.18
CA GLU A 12 51.59 33.70 -15.28
C GLU A 12 50.47 32.80 -15.82
N ALA A 13 50.72 32.12 -16.94
CA ALA A 13 49.77 31.17 -17.52
C ALA A 13 49.40 30.03 -16.55
N SER A 14 50.37 29.52 -15.79
CA SER A 14 50.15 28.48 -14.77
C SER A 14 49.28 28.99 -13.61
N ASN A 15 49.52 30.22 -13.14
CA ASN A 15 48.71 30.85 -12.11
C ASN A 15 47.27 31.11 -12.58
N ASP A 16 47.10 31.55 -13.83
CA ASP A 16 45.78 31.77 -14.41
C ASP A 16 45.03 30.45 -14.61
N LEU A 17 45.71 29.40 -15.08
CA LEU A 17 45.14 28.06 -15.14
C LEU A 17 44.71 27.59 -13.75
N THR A 18 45.54 27.79 -12.72
CA THR A 18 45.23 27.41 -11.34
C THR A 18 43.99 28.14 -10.81
N LYS A 19 43.84 29.45 -11.09
CA LYS A 19 42.63 30.21 -10.74
C LYS A 19 41.38 29.68 -11.44
N VAL A 20 41.48 29.42 -12.75
CA VAL A 20 40.37 28.85 -13.53
C VAL A 20 39.96 27.49 -12.99
N VAL A 21 40.94 26.62 -12.70
CA VAL A 21 40.70 25.30 -12.11
C VAL A 21 40.01 25.43 -10.75
N ASN A 22 40.51 26.27 -9.85
CA ASN A 22 39.88 26.47 -8.53
C ASN A 22 38.45 27.03 -8.64
N GLY A 23 38.21 27.94 -9.59
CA GLY A 23 36.86 28.44 -9.88
C GLY A 23 35.92 27.34 -10.36
N LYS A 24 36.40 26.47 -11.27
CA LYS A 24 35.64 25.33 -11.78
C LYS A 24 35.39 24.26 -10.72
N VAL A 25 36.35 24.00 -9.83
CA VAL A 25 36.15 23.11 -8.67
C VAL A 25 35.00 23.63 -7.81
N GLY A 26 34.99 24.92 -7.46
CA GLY A 26 33.88 25.49 -6.69
C GLY A 26 32.52 25.50 -7.41
N GLU A 27 32.49 25.63 -8.74
CA GLU A 27 31.26 25.46 -9.53
C GLU A 27 30.78 24.00 -9.54
N ILE A 28 31.70 23.04 -9.61
CA ILE A 28 31.40 21.60 -9.60
C ILE A 28 30.82 21.20 -8.25
N ASP A 29 31.45 21.61 -7.15
CA ASP A 29 30.98 21.31 -5.79
C ASP A 29 29.54 21.79 -5.59
N LYS A 30 29.23 23.04 -6.00
CA LYS A 30 27.86 23.57 -5.94
C LYS A 30 26.86 22.76 -6.76
N LYS A 31 27.25 22.29 -7.95
CA LYS A 31 26.35 21.47 -8.79
C LYS A 31 26.12 20.09 -8.19
N ILE A 32 27.15 19.50 -7.59
CA ILE A 32 27.04 18.22 -6.88
C ILE A 32 26.11 18.38 -5.69
N ASP A 33 26.30 19.41 -4.86
CA ASP A 33 25.45 19.67 -3.70
C ASP A 33 23.98 19.85 -4.10
N ASN A 34 23.72 20.64 -5.14
CA ASN A 34 22.36 20.83 -5.66
C ASN A 34 21.74 19.51 -6.14
N ALA A 35 22.48 18.69 -6.90
CA ALA A 35 21.98 17.41 -7.40
C ALA A 35 21.73 16.41 -6.26
N VAL A 36 22.61 16.36 -5.25
CA VAL A 36 22.43 15.51 -4.07
C VAL A 36 21.18 15.91 -3.28
N ASN A 37 20.96 17.21 -3.10
CA ASN A 37 19.77 17.73 -2.42
C ASN A 37 18.49 17.40 -3.20
N GLU A 38 18.47 17.66 -4.52
CA GLU A 38 17.31 17.37 -5.38
C GLU A 38 16.97 15.87 -5.39
N ILE A 39 17.98 14.99 -5.49
CA ILE A 39 17.79 13.54 -5.44
C ILE A 39 17.23 13.13 -4.07
N THR A 40 17.79 13.65 -2.98
CA THR A 40 17.37 13.30 -1.63
C THR A 40 15.93 13.72 -1.38
N GLU A 41 15.58 14.97 -1.70
CA GLU A 41 14.22 15.50 -1.60
C GLU A 41 13.24 14.67 -2.43
N THR A 42 13.61 14.32 -3.66
CA THR A 42 12.77 13.50 -4.55
C THR A 42 12.56 12.09 -3.99
N ILE A 43 13.59 11.44 -3.47
CA ILE A 43 13.47 10.10 -2.89
C ILE A 43 12.61 10.14 -1.61
N THR A 44 12.88 11.09 -0.72
CA THR A 44 12.15 11.19 0.55
C THR A 44 10.69 11.54 0.34
N ALA A 45 10.38 12.50 -0.53
CA ALA A 45 9.00 12.90 -0.82
C ALA A 45 8.17 11.77 -1.46
N ASN A 46 8.81 10.90 -2.24
CA ASN A 46 8.13 9.78 -2.89
C ASN A 46 8.05 8.50 -2.05
N ASN A 47 8.78 8.41 -0.94
CA ASN A 47 8.83 7.19 -0.13
C ASN A 47 7.64 7.03 0.82
N VAL A 48 7.05 8.12 1.32
CA VAL A 48 5.90 8.06 2.22
C VAL A 48 4.84 9.05 1.76
N VAL A 49 3.74 8.53 1.21
CA VAL A 49 2.64 9.35 0.68
C VAL A 49 1.38 9.17 1.52
N THR A 50 0.61 10.23 1.66
CA THR A 50 -0.67 10.21 2.36
C THR A 50 -1.75 10.79 1.46
N TYR A 51 -2.84 10.04 1.27
CA TYR A 51 -4.00 10.48 0.51
C TYR A 51 -5.27 10.42 1.36
N TYR A 52 -6.19 11.34 1.10
CA TYR A 52 -7.52 11.39 1.68
C TYR A 52 -8.55 11.18 0.60
N VAL A 53 -9.54 10.34 0.87
CA VAL A 53 -10.63 9.98 -0.05
C VAL A 53 -11.96 10.36 0.60
N ASP A 54 -12.73 11.20 -0.09
CA ASP A 54 -14.10 11.57 0.24
C ASP A 54 -14.96 11.21 -0.98
N ALA A 55 -15.74 10.14 -0.87
CA ALA A 55 -16.48 9.56 -2.00
C ALA A 55 -17.59 10.49 -2.50
N GLU A 56 -18.10 11.35 -1.63
CA GLU A 56 -19.22 12.25 -1.93
C GLU A 56 -18.73 13.61 -2.41
N ASN A 57 -17.75 14.20 -1.73
CA ASN A 57 -17.32 15.58 -1.93
C ASN A 57 -15.94 15.72 -2.59
N GLY A 58 -15.19 14.64 -2.75
CA GLY A 58 -13.87 14.64 -3.36
C GLY A 58 -13.91 14.78 -4.90
N SER A 59 -12.72 15.00 -5.48
CA SER A 59 -12.51 14.96 -6.93
C SER A 59 -11.20 14.23 -7.25
N ASP A 60 -11.19 13.37 -8.27
CA ASP A 60 -9.97 12.69 -8.71
C ASP A 60 -8.97 13.60 -9.44
N SER A 61 -9.36 14.85 -9.69
CA SER A 61 -8.47 15.94 -10.11
C SER A 61 -7.76 16.63 -8.94
N ASN A 62 -8.17 16.38 -7.71
CA ASN A 62 -7.56 16.98 -6.53
C ASN A 62 -6.19 16.37 -6.22
N SER A 63 -5.42 17.03 -5.36
CA SER A 63 -4.11 16.54 -4.92
C SER A 63 -4.18 15.32 -4.00
N GLY A 64 -5.33 15.09 -3.37
CA GLY A 64 -5.51 14.07 -2.33
C GLY A 64 -5.05 14.50 -0.95
N ALA A 65 -4.77 15.77 -0.74
CA ALA A 65 -4.63 16.35 0.60
C ALA A 65 -5.98 16.37 1.33
N SER A 66 -6.00 16.47 2.67
CA SER A 66 -7.25 16.49 3.45
C SER A 66 -8.17 17.67 3.09
N GLY A 67 -7.61 18.83 2.78
CA GLY A 67 -8.36 20.00 2.30
C GLY A 67 -8.78 19.93 0.82
N SER A 68 -8.28 18.94 0.07
CA SER A 68 -8.61 18.71 -1.33
C SER A 68 -8.57 17.19 -1.60
N PRO A 69 -9.55 16.43 -1.07
CA PRO A 69 -9.51 14.96 -1.08
C PRO A 69 -9.82 14.40 -2.47
N LEU A 70 -9.29 13.21 -2.76
CA LEU A 70 -9.66 12.43 -3.93
C LEU A 70 -11.10 11.92 -3.81
N LYS A 71 -11.73 11.64 -4.95
CA LYS A 71 -13.07 11.05 -4.95
C LYS A 71 -13.02 9.53 -4.78
N THR A 72 -12.04 8.88 -5.41
CA THR A 72 -12.01 7.42 -5.48
C THR A 72 -10.79 6.83 -4.81
N LEU A 73 -11.00 5.69 -4.14
CA LEU A 73 -9.93 4.85 -3.60
C LEU A 73 -9.01 4.35 -4.73
N LYS A 74 -9.59 4.06 -5.91
CA LYS A 74 -8.83 3.73 -7.13
C LYS A 74 -7.79 4.81 -7.44
N ARG A 75 -8.21 6.08 -7.51
CA ARG A 75 -7.28 7.17 -7.83
C ARG A 75 -6.17 7.28 -6.81
N ALA A 76 -6.50 7.13 -5.51
CA ALA A 76 -5.49 7.13 -4.45
C ALA A 76 -4.43 6.03 -4.66
N MET A 77 -4.86 4.80 -4.97
CA MET A 77 -3.94 3.69 -5.26
C MET A 77 -3.10 3.91 -6.53
N GLN A 78 -3.65 4.55 -7.56
CA GLN A 78 -2.94 4.85 -8.81
C GLN A 78 -1.90 5.97 -8.65
N LEU A 79 -2.09 6.88 -7.69
CA LEU A 79 -1.17 7.96 -7.42
C LEU A 79 0.03 7.52 -6.56
N CYS A 80 -0.07 6.37 -5.89
CA CYS A 80 1.03 5.83 -5.10
C CYS A 80 2.28 5.61 -5.97
N PRO A 81 3.41 6.28 -5.66
CA PRO A 81 4.67 6.04 -6.36
C PRO A 81 5.12 4.58 -6.19
N THR A 82 5.79 4.04 -7.21
CA THR A 82 6.38 2.70 -7.15
C THR A 82 7.35 2.59 -5.98
N GLY A 83 7.23 1.53 -5.17
CA GLY A 83 8.10 1.29 -4.02
C GLY A 83 7.78 2.13 -2.77
N SER A 84 6.78 3.01 -2.83
CA SER A 84 6.39 3.86 -1.70
C SER A 84 5.66 3.11 -0.59
N TYR A 85 5.60 3.73 0.58
CA TYR A 85 4.66 3.44 1.65
C TYR A 85 3.50 4.44 1.56
N ALA A 86 2.31 3.95 1.26
CA ALA A 86 1.13 4.79 1.11
C ALA A 86 0.18 4.61 2.29
N LYS A 87 -0.33 5.72 2.82
CA LYS A 87 -1.43 5.75 3.78
C LYS A 87 -2.63 6.43 3.14
N ILE A 88 -3.75 5.72 3.04
CA ILE A 88 -4.98 6.19 2.41
C ILE A 88 -6.06 6.26 3.49
N TYR A 89 -6.51 7.48 3.78
CA TYR A 89 -7.61 7.75 4.67
C TYR A 89 -8.93 7.78 3.90
N ILE A 90 -9.89 6.95 4.27
CA ILE A 90 -11.23 6.91 3.67
C ILE A 90 -12.26 7.55 4.60
N LYS A 91 -13.04 8.51 4.10
CA LYS A 91 -14.03 9.23 4.92
C LYS A 91 -15.03 8.28 5.58
N ARG A 92 -15.26 8.47 6.88
CA ARG A 92 -16.31 7.79 7.66
C ARG A 92 -17.71 8.11 7.14
N SER A 93 -18.68 7.28 7.51
CA SER A 93 -20.09 7.39 7.08
C SER A 93 -20.30 7.37 5.57
N GLN A 94 -19.37 6.79 4.81
CA GLN A 94 -19.42 6.73 3.35
C GLN A 94 -19.09 5.34 2.83
N ARG A 95 -19.60 5.04 1.63
CA ARG A 95 -19.27 3.85 0.85
C ARG A 95 -18.29 4.22 -0.25
N HIS A 96 -17.13 3.57 -0.24
CA HIS A 96 -16.03 3.79 -1.18
C HIS A 96 -16.04 2.68 -2.22
N LEU A 97 -16.41 3.02 -3.45
CA LEU A 97 -16.57 2.06 -4.54
C LEU A 97 -15.23 1.76 -5.22
N LEU A 98 -14.96 0.48 -5.43
CA LEU A 98 -13.84 -0.02 -6.23
C LEU A 98 -14.39 -0.94 -7.34
N GLU A 99 -14.86 -0.33 -8.44
CA GLU A 99 -15.63 -1.00 -9.51
C GLU A 99 -14.84 -1.18 -10.82
N SER A 100 -13.57 -0.76 -10.84
CA SER A 100 -12.72 -1.01 -12.00
C SER A 100 -11.31 -1.38 -11.57
N ASN A 101 -10.67 -2.21 -12.40
CA ASN A 101 -9.37 -2.77 -12.08
C ASN A 101 -8.34 -1.66 -11.82
N VAL A 102 -7.48 -1.92 -10.84
CA VAL A 102 -6.44 -0.98 -10.41
C VAL A 102 -5.14 -1.71 -10.15
N ARG A 103 -4.04 -1.09 -10.57
CA ARG A 103 -2.69 -1.54 -10.23
C ARG A 103 -2.09 -0.57 -9.22
N CYS A 104 -1.53 -1.10 -8.15
CA CYS A 104 -0.85 -0.35 -7.11
C CYS A 104 0.59 -0.86 -6.95
N TYR A 105 1.55 -0.01 -7.30
CA TYR A 105 2.98 -0.35 -7.29
C TYR A 105 3.69 0.03 -5.99
N ALA A 106 2.96 0.52 -4.98
CA ALA A 106 3.48 0.77 -3.64
C ALA A 106 4.01 -0.54 -3.01
N LEU A 107 5.08 -0.42 -2.23
CA LEU A 107 5.61 -1.52 -1.41
C LEU A 107 4.68 -1.85 -0.24
N SER A 108 3.95 -0.86 0.26
CA SER A 108 2.93 -1.05 1.30
C SER A 108 1.83 -0.01 1.17
N VAL A 109 0.58 -0.44 1.33
CA VAL A 109 -0.60 0.43 1.38
C VAL A 109 -1.37 0.16 2.68
N GLU A 110 -1.61 1.21 3.45
CA GLU A 110 -2.52 1.18 4.59
C GLU A 110 -3.79 1.91 4.21
N VAL A 111 -4.93 1.23 4.22
CA VAL A 111 -6.25 1.85 4.04
C VAL A 111 -6.96 1.87 5.38
N ILE A 112 -7.21 3.07 5.90
CA ILE A 112 -7.78 3.26 7.24
C ILE A 112 -8.86 4.35 7.21
N PRO A 113 -9.83 4.32 8.15
CA PRO A 113 -10.79 5.41 8.28
C PRO A 113 -10.13 6.78 8.50
N TRP A 114 -10.70 7.81 7.88
CA TRP A 114 -10.42 9.21 8.18
C TRP A 114 -11.10 9.59 9.50
N GLY A 115 -10.38 9.34 10.60
CA GLY A 115 -10.86 9.56 11.95
C GLY A 115 -11.08 8.25 12.71
N SER A 116 -11.19 8.34 14.04
CA SER A 116 -11.40 7.19 14.92
C SER A 116 -12.85 6.70 14.90
N ASN A 117 -13.06 5.52 15.48
CA ASN A 117 -14.38 5.01 15.83
C ASN A 117 -15.08 5.99 16.77
N THR A 118 -16.41 6.06 16.69
CA THR A 118 -17.27 6.84 17.59
C THR A 118 -17.17 6.33 19.02
N ASP A 119 -17.23 5.01 19.20
CA ASP A 119 -16.89 4.31 20.43
C ASP A 119 -15.45 3.77 20.36
N THR A 120 -14.64 4.15 21.35
CA THR A 120 -13.23 3.75 21.48
C THR A 120 -12.95 2.96 22.76
N THR A 121 -13.99 2.47 23.44
CA THR A 121 -13.86 1.60 24.61
C THR A 121 -13.28 0.24 24.25
N GLY A 122 -13.58 -0.27 23.05
CA GLY A 122 -13.00 -1.47 22.46
C GLY A 122 -11.88 -1.19 21.45
N SER A 123 -11.17 -2.26 21.06
CA SER A 123 -10.22 -2.23 19.94
C SER A 123 -10.91 -2.20 18.58
N VAL A 124 -12.14 -2.70 18.51
CA VAL A 124 -12.99 -2.82 17.32
C VAL A 124 -14.35 -2.20 17.64
N HIS A 125 -14.92 -1.48 16.68
CA HIS A 125 -16.29 -0.97 16.77
C HIS A 125 -16.88 -0.81 15.36
N TYR A 126 -18.13 -1.25 15.18
CA TYR A 126 -18.88 -1.11 13.94
C TYR A 126 -20.21 -0.43 14.22
N ASP A 127 -20.49 0.63 13.47
CA ASP A 127 -21.67 1.50 13.59
C ASP A 127 -22.01 2.11 12.22
N GLU A 128 -23.05 2.94 12.17
CA GLU A 128 -23.46 3.65 10.96
C GLU A 128 -22.40 4.63 10.43
N THR A 129 -21.41 5.00 11.25
CA THR A 129 -20.29 5.85 10.84
C THR A 129 -19.10 5.07 10.28
N THR A 130 -19.12 3.74 10.36
CA THR A 130 -18.02 2.91 9.90
C THR A 130 -17.94 2.95 8.37
N PRO A 131 -16.79 3.33 7.78
CA PRO A 131 -16.67 3.40 6.33
C PRO A 131 -16.66 2.00 5.73
N VAL A 132 -17.27 1.88 4.56
CA VAL A 132 -17.35 0.63 3.82
C VAL A 132 -16.57 0.74 2.51
N ILE A 133 -15.73 -0.25 2.23
CA ILE A 133 -15.12 -0.45 0.90
C ILE A 133 -15.95 -1.50 0.16
N MET A 134 -16.61 -1.07 -0.91
CA MET A 134 -17.28 -1.96 -1.85
C MET A 134 -16.28 -2.43 -2.90
N TRP A 135 -15.78 -3.64 -2.73
CA TRP A 135 -14.71 -4.19 -3.55
C TRP A 135 -15.26 -5.07 -4.67
N ASN A 136 -15.48 -4.50 -5.84
CA ASN A 136 -16.05 -5.18 -7.01
C ASN A 136 -15.16 -5.07 -8.24
N ALA A 137 -13.84 -5.15 -8.04
CA ALA A 137 -12.85 -5.18 -9.11
C ALA A 137 -11.57 -5.90 -8.68
N THR A 138 -10.69 -6.16 -9.64
CA THR A 138 -9.35 -6.69 -9.36
C THR A 138 -8.40 -5.56 -8.96
N VAL A 139 -7.84 -5.65 -7.77
CA VAL A 139 -6.67 -4.89 -7.35
C VAL A 139 -5.44 -5.75 -7.56
N THR A 140 -4.50 -5.28 -8.37
CA THR A 140 -3.18 -5.88 -8.50
C THR A 140 -2.18 -5.06 -7.68
N ALA A 141 -1.64 -5.65 -6.62
CA ALA A 141 -0.65 -5.01 -5.74
C ALA A 141 0.76 -5.58 -5.97
N SER A 142 1.78 -4.74 -5.83
CA SER A 142 3.20 -5.17 -5.80
C SER A 142 3.75 -5.34 -4.38
N GLY A 143 2.99 -4.91 -3.37
CA GLY A 143 3.43 -4.83 -1.99
C GLY A 143 2.34 -5.22 -1.00
N GLY A 144 2.56 -4.99 0.28
CA GLY A 144 1.57 -5.32 1.31
C GLY A 144 0.34 -4.40 1.29
N MET A 145 -0.81 -4.92 1.67
CA MET A 145 -2.02 -4.14 1.93
C MET A 145 -2.53 -4.41 3.34
N MET A 146 -2.76 -3.34 4.09
CA MET A 146 -3.35 -3.38 5.43
C MET A 146 -4.66 -2.59 5.45
N PHE A 147 -5.67 -3.16 6.09
CA PHE A 147 -7.00 -2.57 6.23
C PHE A 147 -7.37 -2.44 7.69
N GLY A 148 -7.66 -1.20 8.09
CA GLY A 148 -7.99 -0.84 9.47
C GLY A 148 -6.80 -0.83 10.42
N THR A 149 -7.04 -0.34 11.63
CA THR A 149 -6.07 -0.31 12.73
C THR A 149 -6.78 -0.12 14.08
N PHE A 150 -6.02 0.02 15.16
CA PHE A 150 -6.55 0.25 16.51
C PHE A 150 -7.47 1.47 16.55
N LYS A 151 -8.73 1.27 16.99
CA LYS A 151 -9.77 2.30 17.06
C LYS A 151 -10.11 2.97 15.71
N ALA A 152 -9.77 2.32 14.60
CA ALA A 152 -10.09 2.79 13.26
C ALA A 152 -10.52 1.58 12.41
N SER A 153 -11.70 1.09 12.72
CA SER A 153 -12.34 -0.06 12.08
C SER A 153 -12.97 0.34 10.76
N LEU A 154 -12.88 -0.54 9.77
CA LEU A 154 -13.60 -0.43 8.50
C LEU A 154 -14.29 -1.75 8.15
N ILE A 155 -15.17 -1.70 7.14
CA ILE A 155 -15.81 -2.88 6.57
C ILE A 155 -15.36 -3.02 5.11
N ILE A 156 -14.95 -4.22 4.71
CA ILE A 156 -14.73 -4.58 3.31
C ILE A 156 -15.89 -5.47 2.89
N GLU A 157 -16.65 -5.07 1.87
CA GLU A 157 -17.66 -5.90 1.23
C GLU A 157 -17.11 -6.37 -0.11
N VAL A 158 -16.78 -7.66 -0.21
CA VAL A 158 -16.22 -8.26 -1.43
C VAL A 158 -17.37 -8.69 -2.33
N GLY A 159 -17.51 -8.01 -3.45
CA GLY A 159 -18.46 -8.36 -4.50
C GLY A 159 -17.96 -9.48 -5.41
N ARG A 160 -18.80 -9.87 -6.37
CA ARG A 160 -18.57 -11.00 -7.29
C ARG A 160 -17.25 -10.91 -8.06
N GLU A 161 -16.89 -9.72 -8.52
CA GLU A 161 -15.68 -9.45 -9.30
C GLU A 161 -14.50 -8.99 -8.42
N GLY A 162 -14.70 -8.91 -7.10
CA GLY A 162 -13.69 -8.43 -6.17
C GLY A 162 -12.54 -9.41 -6.00
N ALA A 163 -11.33 -9.00 -6.38
CA ALA A 163 -10.13 -9.80 -6.21
C ALA A 163 -8.94 -8.93 -5.77
N LEU A 164 -8.02 -9.52 -5.00
CA LEU A 164 -6.73 -8.96 -4.66
C LEU A 164 -5.63 -9.92 -5.12
N GLU A 165 -4.90 -9.50 -6.15
CA GLU A 165 -3.81 -10.26 -6.75
C GLU A 165 -2.48 -9.60 -6.45
N TYR A 166 -1.43 -10.41 -6.28
CA TYR A 166 -0.07 -9.92 -6.13
C TYR A 166 0.75 -10.26 -7.37
N TYR A 167 1.30 -9.23 -8.02
CA TYR A 167 2.06 -9.42 -9.25
C TYR A 167 3.53 -9.67 -8.94
N ALA A 168 4.04 -10.83 -9.39
CA ALA A 168 5.47 -11.17 -9.42
C ALA A 168 6.24 -11.04 -8.08
N SER A 169 5.55 -11.01 -6.95
CA SER A 169 6.14 -10.83 -5.62
C SER A 169 5.29 -11.48 -4.53
N ALA A 170 5.93 -11.82 -3.40
CA ALA A 170 5.22 -12.33 -2.22
C ALA A 170 4.36 -11.21 -1.61
N GLY A 171 3.04 -11.36 -1.74
CA GLY A 171 2.07 -10.43 -1.19
C GLY A 171 1.86 -10.56 0.31
N LYS A 172 1.39 -9.48 0.94
CA LYS A 172 0.87 -9.50 2.32
C LYS A 172 -0.46 -8.80 2.39
N PHE A 173 -1.50 -9.51 2.80
CA PHE A 173 -2.78 -8.93 3.20
C PHE A 173 -2.89 -8.91 4.72
N THR A 174 -3.35 -7.81 5.29
CA THR A 174 -3.66 -7.70 6.71
C THR A 174 -5.02 -7.07 6.91
N LEU A 175 -5.91 -7.78 7.57
CA LEU A 175 -7.16 -7.22 8.11
C LEU A 175 -6.98 -7.03 9.60
N ALA A 176 -6.96 -5.77 10.05
CA ALA A 176 -6.75 -5.41 11.44
C ALA A 176 -7.97 -4.67 11.98
N ARG A 177 -8.58 -5.25 13.03
CA ARG A 177 -9.66 -4.62 13.82
C ARG A 177 -10.83 -4.18 12.95
N SER A 178 -11.13 -5.00 11.96
CA SER A 178 -12.00 -4.67 10.84
C SER A 178 -12.77 -5.91 10.40
N LYS A 179 -13.84 -5.66 9.65
CA LYS A 179 -14.73 -6.69 9.15
C LYS A 179 -14.51 -6.89 7.66
N ILE A 180 -14.61 -8.13 7.21
CA ILE A 180 -14.74 -8.47 5.80
C ILE A 180 -15.98 -9.34 5.59
N VAL A 181 -16.81 -8.95 4.63
CA VAL A 181 -17.96 -9.71 4.14
C VAL A 181 -17.55 -10.31 2.81
N ILE A 182 -17.67 -11.63 2.68
CA ILE A 182 -17.28 -12.37 1.48
C ILE A 182 -18.56 -12.94 0.85
N ASP A 183 -18.95 -12.38 -0.29
CA ASP A 183 -20.10 -12.82 -1.09
C ASP A 183 -19.67 -12.98 -2.55
N ARG A 184 -18.95 -14.06 -2.83
CA ARG A 184 -18.46 -14.34 -4.19
C ARG A 184 -18.48 -15.82 -4.56
N PRO A 185 -18.36 -16.16 -5.87
CA PRO A 185 -18.38 -17.56 -6.32
C PRO A 185 -17.26 -18.40 -5.68
N THR A 186 -17.58 -19.65 -5.33
CA THR A 186 -16.66 -20.56 -4.63
C THR A 186 -15.43 -20.99 -5.43
N SER A 187 -15.43 -20.78 -6.74
CA SER A 187 -14.31 -21.12 -7.62
C SER A 187 -13.13 -20.14 -7.55
N HIS A 188 -13.34 -18.93 -7.03
CA HIS A 188 -12.34 -17.88 -7.01
C HIS A 188 -12.28 -17.23 -5.61
N PRO A 189 -11.18 -17.40 -4.86
CA PRO A 189 -11.02 -16.76 -3.57
C PRO A 189 -10.70 -15.27 -3.71
N PHE A 190 -10.99 -14.47 -2.67
CA PHE A 190 -10.75 -13.03 -2.64
C PHE A 190 -9.28 -12.67 -2.89
N ILE A 191 -8.37 -13.29 -2.15
CA ILE A 191 -6.95 -13.00 -2.15
C ILE A 191 -6.19 -14.10 -2.87
N GLY A 192 -5.21 -13.68 -3.66
CA GLY A 192 -4.28 -14.56 -4.35
C GLY A 192 -4.68 -14.84 -5.79
N SER A 193 -3.89 -15.68 -6.43
CA SER A 193 -3.99 -16.04 -7.85
C SER A 193 -3.68 -17.51 -8.06
N ASN A 194 -3.76 -17.97 -9.31
CA ASN A 194 -3.26 -19.31 -9.65
C ASN A 194 -1.73 -19.46 -9.45
N TYR A 195 -1.00 -18.36 -9.25
CA TYR A 195 0.47 -18.33 -9.12
C TYR A 195 0.97 -18.23 -7.67
N ASP A 196 0.11 -18.40 -6.68
CA ASP A 196 0.50 -18.30 -5.27
C ASP A 196 1.56 -19.36 -4.88
N TYR A 197 1.65 -20.46 -5.63
CA TYR A 197 2.71 -21.46 -5.48
C TYR A 197 4.11 -20.94 -5.84
N LEU A 198 4.21 -19.90 -6.67
CA LEU A 198 5.47 -19.21 -6.98
C LEU A 198 5.74 -18.08 -5.99
N ASN A 199 4.67 -17.41 -5.53
CA ASN A 199 4.74 -16.23 -4.69
C ASN A 199 3.75 -16.35 -3.53
N VAL A 200 4.20 -16.96 -2.44
CA VAL A 200 3.36 -17.22 -1.27
C VAL A 200 2.77 -15.92 -0.74
N VAL A 201 1.44 -15.87 -0.68
CA VAL A 201 0.71 -14.75 -0.08
C VAL A 201 0.56 -14.96 1.42
N LYS A 202 0.93 -13.95 2.20
CA LYS A 202 0.74 -13.92 3.65
C LYS A 202 -0.57 -13.23 3.98
N VAL A 203 -1.47 -13.94 4.65
CA VAL A 203 -2.75 -13.42 5.14
C VAL A 203 -2.66 -13.29 6.66
N SER A 204 -2.89 -12.10 7.18
CA SER A 204 -2.89 -11.84 8.63
C SER A 204 -4.23 -11.27 9.06
N LEU A 205 -4.88 -11.93 10.01
CA LEU A 205 -6.16 -11.52 10.59
C LEU A 205 -5.90 -11.17 12.06
N ARG A 206 -6.18 -9.92 12.46
CA ARG A 206 -5.94 -9.40 13.82
C ARG A 206 -7.20 -8.75 14.35
N ASP A 207 -7.82 -9.30 15.40
CA ASP A 207 -9.11 -8.83 15.92
C ASP A 207 -10.14 -8.67 14.78
N ALA A 208 -10.21 -9.65 13.88
CA ALA A 208 -10.96 -9.54 12.63
C ALA A 208 -12.31 -10.25 12.69
N THR A 209 -13.31 -9.68 12.03
CA THR A 209 -14.62 -10.33 11.84
C THR A 209 -14.77 -10.77 10.40
N ILE A 210 -14.99 -12.06 10.18
CA ILE A 210 -15.28 -12.63 8.87
C ILE A 210 -16.77 -12.93 8.80
N GLU A 211 -17.47 -12.35 7.83
CA GLU A 211 -18.83 -12.74 7.49
C GLU A 211 -18.81 -13.41 6.13
N GLN A 212 -18.84 -14.73 6.12
CA GLN A 212 -18.79 -15.52 4.90
C GLN A 212 -20.21 -15.87 4.47
N ILE A 213 -20.69 -15.21 3.41
CA ILE A 213 -21.95 -15.54 2.75
C ILE A 213 -21.70 -16.65 1.72
N SER A 214 -20.70 -16.46 0.87
CA SER A 214 -20.21 -17.49 -0.05
C SER A 214 -18.77 -17.22 -0.50
N GLY A 215 -18.07 -18.26 -0.93
CA GLY A 215 -16.71 -18.14 -1.42
C GLY A 215 -15.67 -18.32 -0.32
N PHE A 216 -14.43 -17.93 -0.60
CA PHE A 216 -13.30 -18.13 0.30
C PHE A 216 -12.44 -16.86 0.35
N LEU A 217 -11.75 -16.65 1.47
CA LEU A 217 -10.85 -15.51 1.65
C LEU A 217 -9.60 -15.65 0.78
N THR A 218 -9.00 -16.83 0.73
CA THR A 218 -7.76 -17.11 -0.01
C THR A 218 -7.76 -18.55 -0.56
N ARG A 219 -6.77 -18.90 -1.37
CA ARG A 219 -6.52 -20.29 -1.82
C ARG A 219 -5.42 -20.96 -1.01
N ARG A 220 -5.33 -22.29 -1.10
CA ARG A 220 -4.15 -23.09 -0.70
C ARG A 220 -2.84 -22.50 -1.25
N GLY A 221 -1.73 -22.72 -0.54
CA GLY A 221 -0.43 -22.12 -0.88
C GLY A 221 -0.21 -20.74 -0.25
N CYS A 222 -1.12 -20.29 0.63
CA CYS A 222 -0.93 -19.12 1.47
C CYS A 222 -0.34 -19.49 2.84
N ILE A 223 0.22 -18.49 3.52
CA ILE A 223 0.49 -18.54 4.96
C ILE A 223 -0.58 -17.71 5.65
N LEU A 224 -1.39 -18.31 6.53
CA LEU A 224 -2.46 -17.61 7.24
C LEU A 224 -2.19 -17.56 8.74
N SER A 225 -2.08 -16.36 9.30
CA SER A 225 -2.03 -16.14 10.75
C SER A 225 -3.30 -15.44 11.20
N ALA A 226 -3.95 -16.00 12.22
CA ALA A 226 -5.17 -15.50 12.82
C ALA A 226 -4.99 -15.23 14.31
N ASP A 227 -5.49 -14.09 14.78
CA ASP A 227 -5.46 -13.68 16.17
C ASP A 227 -6.78 -12.98 16.49
N ALA A 228 -7.53 -13.51 17.46
CA ALA A 228 -8.89 -13.06 17.82
C ALA A 228 -9.82 -12.91 16.59
N VAL A 229 -9.97 -13.98 15.80
CA VAL A 229 -10.87 -14.01 14.64
C VAL A 229 -12.27 -14.49 15.06
N THR A 230 -13.30 -13.80 14.56
CA THR A 230 -14.71 -14.17 14.74
C THR A 230 -15.35 -14.47 13.39
N GLY A 231 -16.35 -15.37 13.38
CA GLY A 231 -17.09 -15.75 12.18
C GLY A 231 -16.40 -16.76 11.26
N ALA A 232 -15.23 -17.25 11.65
CA ALA A 232 -14.64 -18.47 11.10
C ALA A 232 -13.96 -19.30 12.19
N SER A 233 -14.21 -20.60 12.20
CA SER A 233 -13.74 -21.51 13.26
C SER A 233 -12.62 -22.44 12.79
N THR A 234 -12.59 -22.78 11.50
CA THR A 234 -11.59 -23.66 10.90
C THR A 234 -10.92 -23.00 9.70
N ILE A 235 -9.74 -23.49 9.30
CA ILE A 235 -9.02 -22.95 8.15
C ILE A 235 -9.72 -23.26 6.82
N GLU A 236 -10.45 -24.37 6.74
CA GLU A 236 -11.21 -24.81 5.56
C GLU A 236 -12.37 -23.87 5.23
N GLU A 237 -12.89 -23.14 6.22
CA GLU A 237 -13.89 -22.08 5.98
C GLU A 237 -13.26 -20.90 5.20
N LEU A 238 -12.00 -20.55 5.49
CA LEU A 238 -11.34 -19.38 4.92
C LEU A 238 -10.52 -19.68 3.65
N VAL A 239 -9.96 -20.88 3.55
CA VAL A 239 -8.95 -21.22 2.55
C VAL A 239 -9.45 -22.35 1.66
N LEU A 240 -9.66 -22.02 0.39
CA LEU A 240 -10.10 -22.99 -0.61
C LEU A 240 -9.07 -24.12 -0.78
N GLY A 241 -9.47 -25.33 -0.41
CA GLY A 241 -8.67 -26.55 -0.56
C GLY A 241 -7.54 -26.70 0.45
N ALA A 242 -7.70 -26.11 1.64
CA ALA A 242 -6.74 -26.22 2.73
C ALA A 242 -6.54 -27.69 3.17
N THR A 243 -5.28 -28.06 3.37
CA THR A 243 -4.88 -29.30 4.04
C THR A 243 -3.66 -29.01 4.92
N ARG A 244 -3.38 -29.91 5.86
CA ARG A 244 -2.19 -29.81 6.74
C ARG A 244 -0.88 -29.76 5.96
N ASP A 245 -0.86 -30.36 4.78
CA ASP A 245 0.34 -30.43 3.93
C ASP A 245 0.55 -29.19 3.05
N ASN A 246 -0.50 -28.37 2.84
CA ASN A 246 -0.48 -27.29 1.84
C ASN A 246 -0.79 -25.90 2.39
N THR A 247 -1.10 -25.77 3.68
CA THR A 247 -1.50 -24.51 4.32
C THR A 247 -0.80 -24.36 5.66
N LEU A 248 0.05 -23.33 5.78
CA LEU A 248 0.71 -23.00 7.04
C LEU A 248 -0.17 -22.03 7.84
N THR A 249 -0.67 -22.48 8.98
CA THR A 249 -1.55 -21.66 9.82
C THR A 249 -1.48 -22.01 11.31
N ASN A 250 -1.92 -21.06 12.15
CA ASN A 250 -2.22 -21.30 13.56
C ASN A 250 -3.71 -21.50 13.84
N MET A 251 -4.57 -21.48 12.82
CA MET A 251 -5.97 -21.89 12.94
C MET A 251 -6.09 -23.41 13.01
N GLN A 252 -7.16 -23.90 13.64
CA GLN A 252 -7.48 -25.32 13.64
C GLN A 252 -7.96 -25.79 12.25
N PHE A 253 -7.62 -27.03 11.91
CA PHE A 253 -8.22 -27.76 10.79
C PHE A 253 -9.50 -28.45 11.28
N ALA A 254 -10.47 -28.63 10.38
CA ALA A 254 -11.64 -29.44 10.64
C ALA A 254 -11.22 -30.89 11.01
N SER A 255 -11.98 -31.51 11.91
CA SER A 255 -11.77 -32.89 12.38
C SER A 255 -12.10 -33.92 11.31
#